data_AF-A0A818H693-F1
#
_entry.id   AF-A0A818H693-F1
#
_cell.length_a   1.000
_cell.length_b   1.000
_cell.length_c   1.000
_cell.angle_alpha   90.00
_cell.angle_beta   90.00
_cell.angle_gamma   90.00
#
_symmetry.space_group_name_H-M   'P 1'
#
loop_
_entity.id
_entity.type
_entity.pdbx_description
1 polymer ?
#
loop_
_entity_poly.entity_id
_entity_poly.type
_entity_poly.pdbx_seq_one_letter_code
_entity_poly.pdbx_strand_id
1 'polypeptide(L)' 'MMSDANILTLPLQRIAKYPFMIYQILKTTSNDHHDHNQLHNSLKQANALRETINNAIDEEINRTKFQWLQKHVDCTKLNE' A
#
# COMPACT_ATOMS: atom_id res chain seq x y z
N MET A 1 22.86 8.75 -13.89
CA MET A 1 21.55 9.45 -13.90
C MET A 1 20.50 8.48 -13.39
N MET A 2 19.70 8.86 -12.39
CA MET A 2 18.54 8.06 -11.98
C MET A 2 17.51 8.14 -13.12
N SER A 3 17.08 7.00 -13.65
CA SER A 3 16.07 6.91 -14.70
C SER A 3 14.72 7.47 -14.23
N ASP A 4 13.97 8.17 -15.07
CA ASP A 4 12.67 8.79 -14.73
C ASP A 4 11.65 7.80 -14.15
N ALA A 5 11.73 6.51 -14.54
CA ALA A 5 10.93 5.43 -13.97
C ALA A 5 11.10 5.27 -12.44
N ASN A 6 12.24 5.69 -11.88
CA ASN A 6 12.52 5.59 -10.45
C ASN A 6 11.70 6.62 -9.66
N ILE A 7 11.46 7.82 -10.23
CA ILE A 7 10.69 8.89 -9.60
C ILE A 7 9.24 8.45 -9.33
N LEU A 8 8.65 7.70 -10.27
CA LEU A 8 7.28 7.20 -10.16
C LEU A 8 7.09 6.21 -8.99
N THR A 9 8.16 5.53 -8.57
CA THR A 9 8.10 4.57 -7.45
C THR A 9 8.33 5.20 -6.08
N LEU A 10 8.87 6.43 -6.02
CA LEU A 10 9.20 7.11 -4.77
C LEU A 10 7.99 7.27 -3.81
N PRO A 11 6.77 7.61 -4.28
CA PRO A 11 5.62 7.72 -3.38
C PRO A 11 5.28 6.39 -2.70
N LEU A 12 5.25 5.29 -3.45
CA LEU A 12 4.96 3.96 -2.92
C LEU A 12 6.05 3.52 -1.93
N GLN A 13 7.32 3.75 -2.28
CA GLN A 13 8.45 3.50 -1.40
C GLN A 13 8.36 4.32 -0.11
N ARG A 14 7.92 5.58 -0.19
CA ARG A 14 7.81 6.46 0.97
C ARG A 14 6.72 5.99 1.92
N ILE A 15 5.56 5.64 1.39
CA ILE A 15 4.43 5.15 2.19
C ILE A 15 4.79 3.85 2.91
N ALA A 16 5.50 2.94 2.24
CA ALA A 16 5.98 1.71 2.86
C ALA A 16 7.03 1.94 3.98
N LYS A 17 7.77 3.06 3.94
CA LYS A 17 8.80 3.39 4.94
C LYS A 17 8.25 4.03 6.22
N TYR A 18 7.12 4.75 6.16
CA TYR A 18 6.59 5.47 7.32
C TYR A 18 6.34 4.58 8.55
N PRO A 19 5.69 3.40 8.44
CA PRO A 19 5.49 2.54 9.61
C PRO A 19 6.80 2.17 10.30
N PHE A 20 7.83 1.83 9.52
CA PHE A 20 9.14 1.49 10.07
C PHE A 20 9.79 2.69 10.78
N MET A 21 9.77 3.87 10.16
CA MET A 21 10.35 5.08 10.77
C MET A 21 9.63 5.46 12.07
N ILE A 22 8.31 5.45 12.08
CA ILE A 22 7.51 5.77 13.28
C ILE A 22 7.77 4.73 14.38
N TYR A 23 7.86 3.45 14.03
CA TYR A 23 8.20 2.39 14.98
C TYR A 23 9.57 2.59 15.62
N GLN A 24 10.60 2.96 14.84
CA GLN A 24 11.93 3.23 15.39
C GLN A 24 11.90 4.39 16.39
N ILE A 25 11.16 5.46 16.09
CA ILE A 25 10.99 6.59 17.01
C ILE A 25 10.26 6.12 18.28
N LEU A 26 9.10 5.48 18.13
CA LEU A 26 8.29 4.97 19.25
C LEU A 26 9.08 4.05 20.18
N LYS A 27 9.93 3.17 19.62
CA LYS A 27 10.79 2.26 20.40
C LYS A 27 11.75 3.00 21.34
N THR A 28 12.14 4.23 20.98
CA THR A 28 13.01 5.09 21.78
C THR A 28 12.26 6.12 22.62
N THR A 29 10.93 6.17 22.53
CA THR A 29 10.08 7.11 23.26
C THR A 29 9.45 6.44 24.47
N SER A 30 9.79 6.91 25.69
CA SER A 30 9.20 6.42 26.95
C SER A 30 7.67 6.52 26.95
N ASN A 31 7.00 5.63 27.69
CA ASN A 31 5.54 5.61 27.83
C ASN A 31 4.99 6.89 28.48
N ASP A 32 5.78 7.54 29.34
CA ASP A 32 5.39 8.78 30.03
C ASP A 32 5.61 10.03 29.16
N HIS A 33 6.22 9.88 27.97
CA HIS A 33 6.46 10.99 27.07
C HIS A 33 5.16 11.41 26.38
N HIS A 34 4.92 12.72 26.27
CA HIS A 34 3.71 13.28 25.68
C HIS A 34 3.42 12.74 24.26
N ASP A 35 4.48 12.52 23.46
CA ASP A 35 4.36 12.01 22.10
C ASP A 35 4.12 10.50 22.00
N HIS A 36 4.25 9.71 23.07
CA HIS A 36 4.17 8.25 23.00
C HIS A 36 2.83 7.79 22.40
N ASN A 37 1.72 8.32 22.91
CA ASN A 37 0.38 8.01 22.41
C ASN A 37 0.18 8.49 20.97
N GLN A 38 0.73 9.65 20.60
CA GLN A 38 0.64 10.19 19.25
C GLN A 38 1.41 9.33 18.25
N LEU A 39 2.61 8.88 18.61
CA LEU A 39 3.42 7.97 17.80
C LEU A 39 2.76 6.60 17.65
N HIS A 40 2.17 6.06 18.71
CA HIS A 40 1.42 4.80 18.64
C HIS A 40 0.22 4.89 17.69
N ASN A 41 -0.56 5.97 17.79
CA ASN A 41 -1.69 6.22 16.88
C ASN A 41 -1.22 6.45 15.43
N SER A 42 -0.14 7.20 15.24
CA SER A 42 0.46 7.43 13.92
C SER A 42 0.96 6.14 13.28
N LEU A 43 1.55 5.23 14.07
CA LEU A 43 1.98 3.92 13.60
C LEU A 43 0.78 3.08 13.12
N LYS A 44 -0.32 3.09 13.88
CA LYS A 44 -1.55 2.40 13.49
C LYS A 44 -2.11 2.95 12.17
N GLN A 45 -2.18 4.28 12.04
CA GLN A 45 -2.66 4.94 10.82
C GLN A 45 -1.76 4.65 9.62
N ALA A 46 -0.44 4.70 9.79
CA ALA A 46 0.50 4.42 8.71
C ALA A 46 0.40 2.97 8.21
N ASN A 47 0.21 2.01 9.12
CA ASN A 47 -0.03 0.61 8.74
C ASN A 47 -1.35 0.44 8.00
N ALA A 48 -2.44 1.04 8.49
CA ALA A 48 -3.73 0.99 7.81
C ALA A 48 -3.68 1.60 6.41
N LEU A 49 -3.00 2.74 6.23
CA LEU A 49 -2.81 3.35 4.91
C LEU A 49 -2.06 2.42 3.96
N ARG A 50 -1.01 1.76 4.43
CA ARG A 50 -0.23 0.81 3.63
C ARG A 50 -1.11 -0.37 3.18
N GLU A 51 -1.92 -0.91 4.08
CA GLU A 51 -2.85 -2.00 3.77
C GLU A 51 -3.89 -1.59 2.73
N THR A 52 -4.52 -0.43 2.90
CA THR A 52 -5.47 0.14 1.94
C THR A 52 -4.88 0.25 0.53
N ILE A 53 -3.65 0.72 0.41
CA ILE A 53 -2.98 0.87 -0.90
C ILE A 53 -2.67 -0.49 -1.52
N ASN A 54 -2.19 -1.45 -0.73
CA ASN A 54 -1.94 -2.80 -1.23
C ASN A 54 -3.22 -3.43 -1.78
N ASN A 55 -4.32 -3.35 -1.03
CA ASN A 55 -5.60 -3.89 -1.45
C ASN A 55 -6.10 -3.21 -2.74
N ALA A 56 -5.98 -1.89 -2.85
CA ALA A 56 -6.37 -1.16 -4.06
C ALA A 56 -5.54 -1.57 -5.29
N ILE A 57 -4.24 -1.84 -5.11
CA ILE A 57 -3.37 -2.34 -6.19
C ILE A 57 -3.81 -3.75 -6.60
N ASP A 58 -4.06 -4.64 -5.64
CA ASP A 58 -4.52 -6.00 -5.91
C ASP A 58 -5.87 -6.00 -6.67
N GLU A 59 -6.80 -5.15 -6.26
CA GLU A 59 -8.08 -4.94 -6.95
C GLU A 59 -7.88 -4.44 -8.39
N GLU A 60 -6.97 -3.50 -8.63
CA GLU A 60 -6.69 -2.98 -9.98
C GLU A 60 -6.06 -4.04 -10.88
N ILE A 61 -5.14 -4.83 -10.34
CA ILE A 61 -4.52 -5.95 -11.06
C ILE A 61 -5.60 -6.98 -11.42
N ASN A 62 -6.48 -7.33 -10.48
CA ASN A 62 -7.55 -8.29 -10.72
C ASN A 62 -8.56 -7.76 -11.74
N ARG A 63 -8.98 -6.50 -11.62
CA ARG A 63 -9.85 -5.82 -12.59
C ARG A 63 -9.26 -5.85 -13.99
N THR A 64 -7.97 -5.54 -14.14
CA THR A 64 -7.26 -5.60 -15.42
C THR A 64 -7.28 -7.02 -16.01
N LYS A 65 -7.00 -8.05 -15.20
CA LYS A 65 -7.06 -9.46 -15.63
C LYS A 65 -8.46 -9.86 -16.07
N PHE A 66 -9.50 -9.48 -15.33
CA PHE A 66 -10.88 -9.77 -15.70
C PHE A 66 -11.28 -9.10 -17.02
N GLN A 67 -10.93 -7.82 -17.21
CA GLN A 67 -11.17 -7.13 -18.47
C GLN A 67 -10.45 -7.78 -19.64
N TRP A 68 -9.23 -8.28 -19.42
CA TRP A 68 -8.49 -9.02 -20.43
C TRP A 68 -9.23 -10.32 -20.81
N LEU A 69 -9.61 -11.13 -19.82
CA LEU A 69 -10.35 -12.38 -20.04
C LEU A 69 -11.67 -12.13 -20.79
N GLN A 70 -12.45 -11.15 -20.35
CA GLN A 70 -13.74 -10.81 -20.98
C GLN A 70 -13.60 -10.46 -22.46
N LYS A 71 -12.50 -9.83 -22.87
CA LYS A 71 -12.27 -9.43 -24.26
C LYS A 71 -11.72 -10.56 -25.14
N HIS A 72 -11.01 -11.53 -24.56
CA HIS A 72 -10.23 -12.50 -25.33
C HIS A 72 -10.73 -13.94 -25.21
N VAL A 73 -11.61 -14.23 -24.25
CA VAL A 73 -12.23 -15.55 -24.10
C VAL A 73 -13.63 -15.51 -24.68
N ASP A 74 -13.86 -16.32 -25.72
CA ASP A 74 -15.19 -16.49 -26.30
C ASP A 74 -16.02 -17.42 -25.42
N CYS A 75 -16.99 -16.82 -24.73
CA CYS A 75 -17.91 -17.49 -23.82
C CYS A 75 -19.25 -17.85 -24.47
N THR A 76 -19.43 -17.67 -25.78
CA THR A 76 -20.72 -17.87 -26.47
C THR A 76 -21.28 -19.29 -26.35
N LYS A 77 -20.42 -20.28 -26.13
CA LYS A 77 -20.79 -21.70 -25.95
C LYS A 77 -21.20 -22.10 -24.52
N LEU A 78 -21.20 -21.17 -23.56
CA LEU A 78 -21.56 -21.47 -22.16
C LEU A 78 -23.08 -21.46 -21.90
N ASN A 79 -23.89 -21.11 -22.91
CA ASN A 79 -25.35 -21.04 -22.82
C ASN A 79 -26.07 -22.12 -23.66
N GLU A 80 -25.36 -23.15 -24.14
CA GLU A 80 -25.94 -24.39 -24.71
C GLU A 80 -25.93 -25.50 -23.65
#